data_AF-A0A7J7G1A5-F1
#
_entry.id   AF-A0A7J7G1A5-F1
#
_cell.length_a   1.000
_cell.length_b   1.000
_cell.length_c   1.000
_cell.angle_alpha   90.00
_cell.angle_beta   90.00
_cell.angle_gamma   90.00
#
_symmetry.space_group_name_H-M   'P 1'
#
loop_
_entity.id
_entity.type
_entity.pdbx_description
1 polymer ?
#
loop_
_entity_poly.entity_id
_entity_poly.type
_entity_poly.pdbx_seq_one_letter_code
_entity_poly.pdbx_strand_id
1 'polypeptide(L)'
;MDLIVKLNYASLINSGALDTNMEAIRRKMVKLCAGLPLAIIVLGGLLATKHTLREWEVVCQNVRSHKWNDDPIQHDNEVSKVLALSYHDLPYQLKPCFLYFGHFPEDYEIDAERLYHLWIAYGIIVDDDRVGDETILDVAKRYLGALAQRCMVQVQVKEYTKNQLLPHS
;
A
#
# COMPACT_ATOMS: atom_id res chain seq x y z
N MET A 1 4.18 12.70 -16.42
CA MET A 1 4.10 11.21 -16.44
C MET A 1 3.05 10.93 -15.39
N ASP A 2 1.81 10.81 -15.83
CA ASP A 2 0.68 11.04 -14.94
C ASP A 2 0.26 9.69 -14.41
N LEU A 3 0.58 9.47 -13.14
CA LEU A 3 0.30 8.26 -12.41
C LEU A 3 -1.04 8.41 -11.67
N ILE A 4 -2.04 7.59 -11.97
CA ILE A 4 -3.34 7.53 -11.25
C ILE A 4 -3.35 6.38 -10.25
N VAL A 5 -4.04 6.52 -9.12
CA VAL A 5 -4.20 5.47 -8.11
C VAL A 5 -5.56 4.75 -8.19
N LYS A 6 -5.69 3.53 -8.75
CA LYS A 6 -6.90 2.65 -8.67
C LYS A 6 -6.69 1.14 -8.95
N LEU A 7 -6.79 0.28 -7.93
CA LEU A 7 -6.79 -1.22 -7.86
C LEU A 7 -6.54 -2.06 -9.14
N ASN A 8 -5.59 -3.01 -9.10
CA ASN A 8 -5.43 -4.08 -10.11
C ASN A 8 -5.34 -5.46 -9.45
N TYR A 9 -6.18 -6.39 -9.95
CA TYR A 9 -6.19 -7.81 -9.63
C TYR A 9 -5.58 -8.58 -10.79
N ALA A 10 -4.29 -8.93 -10.72
CA ALA A 10 -3.80 -10.06 -11.50
C ALA A 10 -2.46 -10.60 -11.00
N SER A 11 -2.46 -11.92 -10.84
CA SER A 11 -1.32 -12.83 -10.72
C SER A 11 -0.60 -12.82 -9.37
N LEU A 12 -0.74 -13.91 -8.62
CA LEU A 12 0.32 -14.51 -7.80
C LEU A 12 -0.15 -15.91 -7.37
N ILE A 13 -0.21 -16.84 -8.32
CA ILE A 13 -0.14 -18.27 -8.02
C ILE A 13 0.86 -18.86 -9.00
N ASN A 14 2.13 -18.98 -8.57
CA ASN A 14 3.06 -19.88 -9.23
C ASN A 14 3.58 -20.87 -8.18
N SER A 15 3.37 -22.15 -8.47
CA SER A 15 3.50 -23.28 -7.56
C SER A 15 4.93 -23.84 -7.61
N GLY A 16 5.67 -23.66 -6.52
CA GLY A 16 6.88 -24.42 -6.19
C GLY A 16 6.66 -25.18 -4.88
N ALA A 17 7.26 -26.37 -4.75
CA ALA A 17 7.06 -27.30 -3.63
C ALA A 17 7.12 -26.60 -2.27
N LEU A 18 6.00 -26.68 -1.53
CA LEU A 18 5.79 -25.90 -0.34
C LEU A 18 6.14 -26.69 0.92
N ASP A 19 7.01 -26.12 1.75
CA ASP A 19 7.15 -26.57 3.13
C ASP A 19 5.76 -26.55 3.81
N THR A 20 5.38 -27.68 4.42
CA THR A 20 4.09 -27.86 5.11
C THR A 20 3.79 -26.75 6.13
N ASN A 21 4.83 -26.19 6.75
CA ASN A 21 4.70 -25.06 7.68
C ASN A 21 4.31 -23.76 6.97
N MET A 22 4.95 -23.45 5.83
CA MET A 22 4.63 -22.28 5.02
C MET A 22 3.18 -22.33 4.52
N GLU A 23 2.72 -23.51 4.12
CA GLU A 23 1.35 -23.70 3.63
C GLU A 23 0.33 -23.48 4.75
N ALA A 24 0.63 -23.96 5.96
CA ALA A 24 -0.22 -23.74 7.12
C ALA A 24 -0.32 -22.25 7.49
N ILE A 25 0.78 -21.50 7.44
CA ILE A 25 0.80 -20.06 7.70
C ILE A 25 0.00 -19.31 6.63
N ARG A 26 0.22 -19.62 5.34
CA ARG A 26 -0.53 -19.00 4.23
C ARG A 26 -2.04 -19.21 4.39
N ARG A 27 -2.47 -20.44 4.68
CA ARG A 27 -3.90 -20.74 4.90
C ARG A 27 -4.48 -20.00 6.09
N LYS A 28 -3.71 -19.84 7.18
CA LYS A 28 -4.14 -19.02 8.32
C LYS A 28 -4.32 -17.56 7.91
N MET A 29 -3.38 -17.01 7.16
CA MET A 29 -3.39 -15.62 6.69
C MET A 29 -4.57 -15.31 5.76
N VAL A 30 -4.83 -16.16 4.75
CA VAL A 30 -5.96 -15.97 3.83
C VAL A 30 -7.30 -16.00 4.56
N LYS A 31 -7.41 -16.81 5.63
CA LYS A 31 -8.62 -16.84 6.47
C LYS A 31 -8.85 -15.51 7.21
N LEU A 32 -7.79 -14.78 7.59
CA LEU A 32 -7.92 -13.46 8.24
C LEU A 32 -8.56 -12.43 7.30
N CYS A 33 -8.35 -12.57 5.99
CA CYS A 33 -8.92 -11.67 4.99
C CYS A 33 -10.41 -11.92 4.72
N ALA A 34 -11.03 -12.95 5.31
CA ALA A 34 -12.45 -13.31 5.13
C ALA A 34 -12.94 -13.38 3.66
N GLY A 35 -12.03 -13.68 2.73
CA GLY A 35 -12.33 -13.69 1.29
C GLY A 35 -12.47 -12.31 0.65
N LEU A 36 -12.29 -11.22 1.40
CA LEU A 36 -12.32 -9.86 0.85
C LEU A 36 -11.08 -9.60 0.00
N PRO A 37 -11.25 -9.34 -1.30
CA PRO A 37 -10.13 -9.22 -2.21
C PRO A 37 -9.16 -8.08 -1.81
N LEU A 38 -9.67 -6.96 -1.29
CA LEU A 38 -8.85 -5.83 -0.82
C LEU A 38 -7.95 -6.23 0.37
N ALA A 39 -8.48 -6.97 1.33
CA ALA A 39 -7.72 -7.43 2.48
C ALA A 39 -6.61 -8.41 2.08
N ILE A 40 -6.84 -9.23 1.05
CA ILE A 40 -5.82 -10.12 0.50
C ILE A 40 -4.69 -9.32 -0.14
N ILE A 41 -5.02 -8.30 -0.94
CA ILE A 41 -4.03 -7.42 -1.57
C ILE A 41 -3.18 -6.71 -0.51
N VAL A 42 -3.83 -6.08 0.46
CA VAL A 42 -3.15 -5.31 1.51
C VAL A 42 -2.27 -6.20 2.39
N LEU A 43 -2.75 -7.41 2.75
CA LEU A 43 -1.93 -8.38 3.46
C LEU A 43 -0.75 -8.88 2.61
N GLY A 44 -0.98 -9.11 1.32
CA GLY A 44 0.07 -9.50 0.38
C GLY A 44 1.17 -8.44 0.25
N GLY A 45 0.79 -7.17 0.13
CA GLY A 45 1.73 -6.04 0.10
C GLY A 45 2.54 -5.89 1.39
N LEU A 46 1.90 -6.10 2.55
CA LEU A 46 2.59 -6.14 3.83
C LEU A 46 3.61 -7.29 3.91
N LEU A 47 3.22 -8.50 3.48
CA LEU A 47 4.08 -9.68 3.52
C LEU A 47 5.22 -9.61 2.50
N ALA A 48 5.04 -8.88 1.41
CA ALA A 48 6.10 -8.64 0.41
C ALA A 48 7.31 -7.90 1.00
N THR A 49 7.16 -7.21 2.14
CA THR A 49 8.27 -6.55 2.83
C THR A 49 8.91 -7.44 3.91
N LYS A 50 8.53 -8.72 4.01
CA LYS A 50 9.03 -9.66 5.02
C LYS A 50 9.82 -10.77 4.32
N HIS A 51 11.01 -11.08 4.82
CA HIS A 51 11.97 -11.96 4.13
C HIS A 51 12.06 -13.36 4.75
N THR A 52 11.52 -13.54 5.95
CA THR A 52 11.61 -14.79 6.72
C THR A 52 10.24 -15.33 7.15
N LEU A 53 10.13 -16.65 7.30
CA LEU A 53 8.91 -17.28 7.83
C LEU A 53 8.55 -16.78 9.24
N ARG A 54 9.57 -16.46 10.05
CA ARG A 54 9.36 -15.90 11.40
C ARG A 54 8.65 -14.55 11.35
N GLU A 55 9.02 -13.68 10.42
CA GLU A 55 8.34 -12.38 10.25
C GLU A 55 6.89 -12.58 9.81
N TRP A 56 6.61 -13.57 8.97
CA TRP A 56 5.24 -13.93 8.58
C TRP A 56 4.43 -14.42 9.78
N GLU A 57 5.01 -15.27 10.64
CA GLU A 57 4.35 -15.72 11.86
C GLU A 57 4.04 -14.55 12.80
N VAL A 58 4.96 -13.60 12.96
CA VAL A 58 4.76 -12.39 13.76
C VAL A 58 3.61 -11.56 13.20
N VAL A 59 3.53 -11.36 11.88
CA VAL A 59 2.38 -10.68 11.25
C VAL A 59 1.08 -11.42 11.55
N CYS A 60 1.04 -12.74 11.38
CA CYS A 60 -0.15 -13.54 11.66
C CYS A 60 -0.57 -13.49 13.13
N GLN A 61 0.39 -13.44 14.06
CA GLN A 61 0.13 -13.29 15.49
C GLN A 61 -0.36 -11.88 15.81
N ASN A 62 0.21 -10.86 15.19
CA ASN A 62 -0.17 -9.47 15.41
C ASN A 62 -1.62 -9.23 15.00
N VAL A 63 -2.06 -9.70 13.82
CA VAL A 63 -3.47 -9.58 13.40
C VAL A 63 -4.43 -10.20 14.43
N ARG A 64 -4.07 -11.33 15.05
CA ARG A 64 -4.95 -12.06 15.99
C ARG A 64 -4.94 -11.50 17.41
N SER A 65 -3.77 -11.07 17.87
CA SER A 65 -3.54 -10.66 19.26
C SER A 65 -3.88 -9.20 19.51
N HIS A 66 -3.78 -8.39 18.47
CA HIS A 66 -3.96 -6.97 18.63
C HIS A 66 -5.44 -6.59 18.68
N LYS A 67 -5.85 -6.07 19.84
CA LYS A 67 -7.04 -5.24 19.99
C LYS A 67 -6.61 -3.80 19.76
N TRP A 68 -7.00 -3.21 18.64
CA TRP A 68 -6.56 -1.85 18.32
C TRP A 68 -7.41 -0.77 18.96
N ASN A 69 -8.61 -1.10 19.42
CA ASN A 69 -9.46 -0.20 20.19
C ASN A 69 -10.30 -1.00 21.18
N ASP A 70 -10.43 -0.51 22.42
CA ASP A 70 -11.49 -0.91 23.38
C ASP A 70 -12.85 -0.26 23.02
N ASP A 71 -13.03 0.17 21.76
CA ASP A 71 -14.20 0.90 21.29
C ASP A 71 -15.28 -0.09 20.80
N PRO A 72 -16.44 -0.19 21.49
CA PRO A 72 -17.49 -1.16 21.19
C PRO A 72 -18.22 -0.92 19.86
N ILE A 73 -17.92 0.17 19.13
CA ILE A 73 -18.60 0.55 17.89
C ILE A 73 -17.90 -0.04 16.64
N GLN A 74 -16.61 -0.38 16.74
CA GLN A 74 -15.88 -0.95 15.61
C GLN A 74 -16.17 -2.45 15.52
N HIS A 75 -16.69 -2.88 14.37
CA HIS A 75 -16.71 -4.29 14.02
C HIS A 75 -15.27 -4.81 14.03
N ASP A 76 -14.89 -5.45 15.14
CA ASP A 76 -13.59 -6.09 15.38
C ASP A 76 -13.46 -7.35 14.52
N ASN A 77 -13.63 -7.21 13.20
CA ASN A 77 -13.44 -8.28 12.25
C ASN A 77 -11.97 -8.32 11.81
N GLU A 78 -11.50 -9.52 11.46
CA GLU A 78 -10.11 -9.78 11.12
C GLU A 78 -9.62 -8.94 9.92
N VAL A 79 -10.54 -8.51 9.06
CA VAL A 79 -10.27 -7.63 7.90
C VAL A 79 -9.83 -6.25 8.36
N SER A 80 -10.56 -5.62 9.28
CA SER A 80 -10.17 -4.33 9.86
C SER A 80 -8.80 -4.43 10.51
N LYS A 81 -8.51 -5.54 11.23
CA LYS A 81 -7.19 -5.77 11.85
C LYS A 81 -6.07 -5.90 10.81
N VAL A 82 -6.32 -6.54 9.67
CA VAL A 82 -5.35 -6.64 8.56
C VAL A 82 -5.05 -5.26 7.98
N LEU A 83 -6.10 -4.51 7.60
CA LEU A 83 -5.94 -3.18 7.00
C LEU A 83 -5.18 -2.24 7.94
N ALA A 84 -5.58 -2.29 9.20
CA ALA A 84 -4.99 -1.47 10.21
C ALA A 84 -3.51 -1.90 10.39
N LEU A 85 -3.19 -3.20 10.53
CA LEU A 85 -1.82 -3.71 10.68
C LEU A 85 -0.89 -3.18 9.58
N SER A 86 -1.35 -3.17 8.34
CA SER A 86 -0.58 -2.63 7.21
C SER A 86 -0.25 -1.14 7.37
N TYR A 87 -1.13 -0.35 7.98
CA TYR A 87 -0.82 1.04 8.34
C TYR A 87 0.21 1.13 9.47
N HIS A 88 0.12 0.32 10.53
CA HIS A 88 1.07 0.44 11.65
C HIS A 88 2.48 -0.02 11.29
N ASP A 89 2.60 -1.02 10.42
CA ASP A 89 3.88 -1.52 9.91
C ASP A 89 4.56 -0.57 8.93
N LEU A 90 3.88 0.49 8.47
CA LEU A 90 4.54 1.52 7.66
C LEU A 90 5.69 2.18 8.43
N PRO A 91 6.83 2.43 7.77
CA PRO A 91 7.83 3.38 8.27
C PRO A 91 7.16 4.71 8.67
N TYR A 92 7.64 5.30 9.77
CA TYR A 92 7.05 6.50 10.36
C TYR A 92 6.86 7.63 9.33
N GLN A 93 7.85 7.81 8.46
CA GLN A 93 7.87 8.86 7.44
C GLN A 93 6.81 8.67 6.34
N LEU A 94 6.37 7.43 6.08
CA LEU A 94 5.35 7.14 5.07
C LEU A 94 3.93 7.35 5.59
N LYS A 95 3.72 7.35 6.92
CA LYS A 95 2.38 7.46 7.51
C LYS A 95 1.68 8.78 7.17
N PRO A 96 2.32 9.96 7.31
CA PRO A 96 1.68 11.22 6.94
C PRO A 96 1.38 11.31 5.43
N CYS A 97 2.26 10.77 4.58
CA CYS A 97 2.02 10.68 3.14
C CYS A 97 0.76 9.87 2.81
N PHE A 98 0.58 8.71 3.47
CA PHE A 98 -0.62 7.89 3.31
C PHE A 98 -1.88 8.58 3.86
N LEU A 99 -1.80 9.20 5.03
CA LEU A 99 -2.95 9.92 5.61
C LEU A 99 -3.38 11.12 4.75
N TYR A 100 -2.45 11.73 4.01
CA TYR A 100 -2.78 12.86 3.14
C TYR A 100 -3.84 12.51 2.09
N PHE A 101 -3.91 11.25 1.63
CA PHE A 101 -4.94 10.80 0.68
C PHE A 101 -6.37 10.97 1.21
N GLY A 102 -6.58 11.00 2.53
CA GLY A 102 -7.89 11.27 3.14
C GLY A 102 -8.46 12.67 2.89
N HIS A 103 -7.66 13.59 2.34
CA HIS A 103 -8.15 14.91 1.90
C HIS A 103 -8.87 14.86 0.55
N PHE A 104 -8.72 13.78 -0.21
CA PHE A 104 -9.37 13.61 -1.50
C PHE A 104 -10.67 12.79 -1.34
N PRO A 105 -11.67 13.03 -2.21
CA PRO A 105 -12.85 12.17 -2.26
C PRO A 105 -12.47 10.71 -2.55
N GLU A 106 -13.36 9.80 -2.15
CA GLU A 106 -13.25 8.39 -2.52
C GLU A 106 -13.17 8.23 -4.05
N ASP A 107 -12.35 7.28 -4.52
CA ASP A 107 -12.08 6.98 -5.93
C ASP A 107 -11.52 8.14 -6.78
N TYR A 108 -11.06 9.22 -6.14
CA TYR A 108 -10.47 10.36 -6.83
C TYR A 108 -9.11 10.02 -7.44
N GLU A 109 -8.95 10.36 -8.72
CA GLU A 109 -7.69 10.20 -9.44
C GLU A 109 -6.78 11.41 -9.20
N ILE A 110 -5.67 11.18 -8.50
CA ILE A 110 -4.69 12.22 -8.18
C ILE A 110 -3.54 12.11 -9.19
N ASP A 111 -3.21 13.22 -9.84
CA ASP A 111 -1.98 13.33 -10.61
C ASP A 111 -0.76 13.23 -9.68
N ALA A 112 0.15 12.30 -9.97
CA ALA A 112 1.30 12.06 -9.11
C ALA A 112 2.25 13.24 -9.01
N GLU A 113 2.45 14.00 -10.09
CA GLU A 113 3.30 15.19 -10.05
C GLU A 113 2.70 16.25 -9.12
N ARG A 114 1.39 16.48 -9.20
CA ARG A 114 0.66 17.32 -8.25
C ARG A 114 0.79 16.79 -6.82
N LEU A 115 0.67 15.48 -6.59
CA LEU A 115 0.80 14.88 -5.27
C LEU A 115 2.18 15.13 -4.64
N TYR A 116 3.26 14.98 -5.42
CA TYR A 116 4.62 15.25 -4.93
C TYR A 116 4.78 16.69 -4.46
N HIS A 117 4.30 17.64 -5.26
CA HIS A 117 4.35 19.06 -4.91
C HIS A 117 3.52 19.37 -3.66
N LEU A 118 2.37 18.71 -3.48
CA LEU A 118 1.56 18.87 -2.27
C LEU A 118 2.33 18.35 -1.04
N TRP A 119 2.87 17.14 -1.08
CA TRP A 119 3.64 16.63 0.07
C TRP A 119 4.82 17.52 0.46
N ILE A 120 5.53 18.07 -0.53
CA ILE A 120 6.64 19.01 -0.29
C ILE A 120 6.11 20.34 0.28
N ALA A 121 5.07 20.92 -0.32
CA ALA A 121 4.53 22.22 0.09
C ALA A 121 3.90 22.18 1.50
N TYR A 122 3.27 21.07 1.87
CA TYR A 122 2.72 20.87 3.21
C TYR A 122 3.78 20.49 4.26
N GLY A 123 5.06 20.36 3.85
CA GLY A 123 6.14 19.96 4.75
C GLY A 123 6.01 18.53 5.28
N ILE A 124 5.27 17.67 4.56
CA ILE A 124 5.14 16.26 4.88
C ILE A 124 6.47 15.53 4.60
N ILE A 125 7.18 15.98 3.57
CA ILE A 125 8.52 15.51 3.22
C ILE A 125 9.49 16.66 3.47
N VAL A 126 10.57 16.37 4.18
CA VAL A 126 11.59 17.35 4.59
C VAL A 126 12.98 16.98 4.07
N ASP A 127 13.94 17.90 4.14
CA ASP A 127 15.30 17.68 3.61
C ASP A 127 16.02 16.52 4.33
N ASP A 128 15.71 16.29 5.61
CA ASP A 128 16.23 15.18 6.42
C ASP A 128 15.81 13.79 5.89
N ASP A 129 14.77 13.71 5.05
CA ASP A 129 14.31 12.44 4.45
C ASP A 129 15.17 11.99 3.26
N ARG A 130 16.08 12.85 2.78
CA ARG A 130 16.97 12.59 1.64
C ARG A 130 18.06 11.59 2.01
N VAL A 131 18.38 10.72 1.07
CA VAL A 131 19.51 9.79 1.17
C VAL A 131 20.51 10.08 0.07
N GLY A 132 21.75 10.41 0.45
CA GLY A 132 22.79 10.79 -0.52
C GLY A 132 22.41 12.04 -1.30
N ASP A 133 22.52 11.99 -2.63
CA ASP A 133 22.32 13.14 -3.51
C ASP A 133 20.88 13.27 -4.04
N GLU A 134 19.90 12.59 -3.43
CA GLU A 134 18.49 12.69 -3.81
C GLU A 134 18.01 14.13 -3.80
N THR A 135 17.15 14.52 -4.75
CA THR A 135 16.36 15.76 -4.61
C THR A 135 15.13 15.50 -3.71
N ILE A 136 14.51 16.55 -3.18
CA ILE A 136 13.26 16.41 -2.41
C ILE A 136 12.13 15.75 -3.25
N LEU A 137 12.15 15.96 -4.57
CA LEU A 137 11.22 15.31 -5.50
C LEU A 137 11.50 13.81 -5.63
N ASP A 138 12.77 13.39 -5.58
CA ASP A 138 13.14 11.97 -5.60
C ASP A 138 12.67 11.26 -4.32
N VAL A 139 12.74 11.94 -3.17
CA VAL A 139 12.15 11.44 -1.93
C VAL A 139 10.64 11.22 -2.08
N ALA A 140 9.91 12.18 -2.66
CA ALA A 140 8.47 12.05 -2.90
C ALA A 140 8.12 10.87 -3.82
N LYS A 141 8.87 10.69 -4.91
CA LYS A 141 8.72 9.53 -5.81
C LYS A 141 9.01 8.21 -5.09
N ARG A 142 10.10 8.15 -4.30
CA ARG A 142 10.48 6.98 -3.52
C ARG A 142 9.40 6.63 -2.49
N TYR A 143 8.80 7.62 -1.83
CA TYR A 143 7.74 7.42 -0.86
C TYR A 143 6.46 6.88 -1.51
N LEU A 144 6.04 7.45 -2.65
CA LEU A 144 4.91 6.92 -3.40
C LEU A 144 5.18 5.48 -3.86
N GLY A 145 6.38 5.20 -4.38
CA GLY A 145 6.78 3.84 -4.76
C GLY A 145 6.75 2.86 -3.60
N ALA A 146 7.21 3.27 -2.42
CA ALA A 146 7.20 2.44 -1.21
C ALA A 146 5.79 2.15 -0.68
N LEU A 147 4.86 3.11 -0.82
CA LEU A 147 3.44 2.90 -0.52
C LEU A 147 2.79 1.95 -1.55
N ALA A 148 3.15 2.08 -2.84
CA ALA A 148 2.64 1.23 -3.90
C ALA A 148 3.13 -0.22 -3.77
N GLN A 149 4.40 -0.41 -3.41
CA GLN A 149 4.99 -1.73 -3.14
C GLN A 149 4.26 -2.47 -2.01
N ARG A 150 3.72 -1.72 -1.04
CA ARG A 150 2.94 -2.26 0.08
C ARG A 150 1.45 -2.37 -0.23
N CYS A 151 1.05 -2.08 -1.46
CA CYS A 151 -0.35 -2.04 -1.91
C CYS A 151 -1.25 -1.13 -1.06
N MET A 152 -0.67 -0.10 -0.43
CA MET A 152 -1.41 0.93 0.32
C MET A 152 -2.01 1.97 -0.62
N VAL A 153 -1.33 2.19 -1.74
CA VAL A 153 -1.82 2.98 -2.87
C VAL A 153 -1.65 2.13 -4.12
N GLN A 154 -2.46 2.40 -5.12
CA GLN A 154 -2.31 1.79 -6.43
C GLN A 154 -1.76 2.84 -7.39
N VAL A 155 -1.15 2.46 -8.50
CA VAL A 155 -0.45 3.39 -9.39
C VAL A 155 -0.63 2.91 -10.83
N GLN A 156 -1.03 3.80 -11.73
CA GLN A 156 -1.39 3.53 -13.13
C GLN A 156 -0.65 4.50 -14.04
N VAL A 157 0.00 4.01 -15.08
CA VAL A 157 0.63 4.87 -16.09
C VAL A 157 -0.42 5.22 -17.13
N LYS A 158 -0.70 6.52 -17.36
CA LYS A 158 -1.48 6.92 -18.54
C LYS A 158 -0.63 6.76 -19.80
N GLU A 159 -1.04 5.83 -20.67
CA GLU A 159 -0.53 5.78 -22.04
C GLU A 159 -1.28 6.82 -22.89
N TYR A 160 -0.56 7.83 -23.39
CA TYR A 160 -1.11 8.77 -24.35
C TYR A 160 -1.17 8.11 -25.73
N THR A 161 -2.31 7.50 -26.08
CA THR A 161 -2.55 7.08 -27.47
C THR A 161 -2.58 8.30 -28.38
N LYS A 162 -1.74 8.29 -29.42
CA LYS A 162 -1.43 9.37 -30.36
C LYS A 162 -2.57 9.70 -31.34
N ASN A 163 -3.83 9.78 -30.88
CA ASN A 163 -5.02 9.96 -31.73
C ASN A 163 -5.82 11.26 -31.51
N GLN A 164 -5.22 12.32 -30.97
CA GLN A 164 -5.85 13.66 -30.90
C GLN A 164 -5.12 14.76 -31.68
N LEU A 165 -4.31 14.40 -32.69
CA LEU A 165 -3.74 15.37 -33.63
C LEU A 165 -4.33 15.17 -35.03
N LEU A 166 -5.60 15.50 -35.20
CA LEU A 166 -6.09 16.05 -36.47
C LEU A 166 -7.08 17.17 -36.14
N PRO A 167 -6.77 18.44 -36.50
CA PRO A 167 -7.78 19.48 -36.50
C PRO A 167 -8.80 19.14 -37.59
N HIS A 168 -10.08 19.10 -37.22
CA HIS A 168 -11.17 19.11 -38.19
C HIS A 168 -11.14 20.46 -38.91
N SER A 169 -10.64 20.45 -40.15
CA SER A 169 -10.92 21.47 -41.17
C SER A 169 -12.31 21.26 -41.75
#